data_AF-A0A084SHE7-F1
#
_entry.id   AF-A0A084SHE7-F1
#
_cell.length_a   1.000
_cell.length_b   1.000
_cell.length_c   1.000
_cell.angle_alpha   90.00
_cell.angle_beta   90.00
_cell.angle_gamma   90.00
#
_symmetry.space_group_name_H-M   'P 1'
#
loop_
_entity.id
_entity.type
_entity.pdbx_description
1 polymer ?
#
loop_
_entity_poly.entity_id
_entity_poly.type
_entity_poly.pdbx_seq_one_letter_code
_entity_poly.pdbx_strand_id
1 'polypeptide(L)'
;MGLDYSLKLATDMTRANALDLLAKCIPELQWSKEHGSFYAPDIIITVLELSREGDSIIEENFGFRPDLSVGFRYPSNRDYETFVKMMLRGAVPLLDQGRDGVLLFNGEIIVVQRTGGRLVFNADYRLYRDEHWLKANVPVPFERRSLPSPLLRG
;
A
#
# COMPACT_ATOMS: atom_id res chain seq x y z
N MET A 1 17.84 7.95 5.56
CA MET A 1 16.50 7.76 6.17
C MET A 1 15.61 7.15 5.10
N GLY A 2 14.97 6.02 5.35
CA GLY A 2 14.06 5.39 4.40
C GLY A 2 12.68 6.07 4.46
N LEU A 3 11.90 5.95 3.39
CA LEU A 3 10.49 6.34 3.38
C LEU A 3 9.66 5.08 3.56
N ASP A 4 8.70 5.10 4.47
CA ASP A 4 7.89 3.93 4.80
C ASP A 4 6.44 4.15 4.40
N TYR A 5 5.89 3.19 3.67
CA TYR A 5 4.49 3.15 3.27
C TYR A 5 3.87 1.88 3.82
N SER A 6 2.71 2.00 4.47
CA SER A 6 2.02 0.86 5.08
C SER A 6 0.62 0.73 4.50
N LEU A 7 0.36 -0.39 3.83
CA LEU A 7 -0.96 -0.79 3.40
C LEU A 7 -1.62 -1.61 4.50
N LYS A 8 -2.75 -1.13 5.00
CA LYS A 8 -3.63 -1.85 5.93
C LYS A 8 -4.83 -2.35 5.14
N LEU A 9 -5.13 -3.65 5.25
CA LEU A 9 -6.10 -4.30 4.35
C LEU A 9 -7.03 -5.24 5.12
N ALA A 10 -8.34 -5.03 5.00
CA ALA A 10 -9.35 -6.03 5.34
C ALA A 10 -9.50 -7.00 4.16
N THR A 11 -9.27 -8.29 4.39
CA THR A 11 -9.24 -9.29 3.32
C THR A 11 -9.41 -10.72 3.86
N ASP A 12 -9.79 -11.65 2.98
CA ASP A 12 -9.71 -13.10 3.24
C ASP A 12 -8.38 -13.70 2.75
N MET A 13 -7.50 -12.89 2.15
CA MET A 13 -6.18 -13.35 1.74
C MET A 13 -5.33 -13.70 2.96
N THR A 14 -4.69 -14.87 2.90
CA THR A 14 -3.60 -15.20 3.83
C THR A 14 -2.33 -14.43 3.44
N ARG A 15 -1.35 -14.40 4.35
CA ARG A 15 -0.01 -13.88 4.02
C ARG A 15 0.59 -14.54 2.78
N ALA A 16 0.42 -15.85 2.63
CA ALA A 16 0.95 -16.58 1.48
C ALA A 16 0.32 -16.11 0.16
N ASN A 17 -1.01 -15.95 0.12
CA ASN A 17 -1.71 -15.44 -1.06
C ASN A 17 -1.26 -14.02 -1.43
N ALA A 18 -1.08 -13.15 -0.44
CA ALA A 18 -0.61 -11.78 -0.66
C ALA A 18 0.83 -11.75 -1.21
N LEU A 19 1.72 -12.60 -0.68
CA LEU A 19 3.10 -12.75 -1.17
C LEU A 19 3.13 -13.28 -2.62
N ASP A 20 2.32 -14.29 -2.94
CA ASP A 20 2.20 -14.82 -4.31
C ASP A 20 1.69 -13.77 -5.29
N LEU A 21 0.73 -12.94 -4.87
CA LEU A 21 0.23 -11.85 -5.70
C LEU A 21 1.31 -10.79 -5.95
N LEU A 22 2.05 -10.39 -4.91
CA LEU A 22 3.15 -9.44 -5.02
C LEU A 22 4.23 -9.93 -5.99
N ALA A 23 4.63 -11.20 -5.90
CA ALA A 23 5.62 -11.81 -6.79
C ALA A 23 5.16 -11.84 -8.26
N LYS A 24 3.85 -12.02 -8.51
CA LYS A 24 3.28 -11.96 -9.88
C LYS A 24 3.24 -10.54 -10.43
N CYS A 25 2.96 -9.54 -9.59
CA CYS A 25 2.81 -8.15 -10.00
C CYS A 25 4.14 -7.40 -10.13
N ILE A 26 5.19 -7.86 -9.43
CA ILE A 26 6.51 -7.24 -9.40
C ILE A 26 7.56 -8.35 -9.66
N PRO A 27 7.85 -8.67 -10.93
CA PRO A 27 8.73 -9.79 -11.29
C PRO A 27 10.18 -9.60 -10.84
N GLU A 28 10.59 -8.37 -10.50
CA GLU A 28 11.91 -8.04 -10.00
C GLU A 28 12.12 -8.46 -8.53
N LEU A 29 11.07 -8.83 -7.80
CA LEU A 29 11.17 -9.19 -6.39
C LEU A 29 11.89 -10.53 -6.18
N GLN A 30 12.80 -10.52 -5.22
CA GLN A 30 13.47 -11.70 -4.71
C GLN A 30 13.07 -11.95 -3.27
N TRP A 31 12.69 -13.19 -2.95
CA TRP A 31 12.35 -13.58 -1.59
C TRP A 31 13.62 -13.84 -0.77
N SER A 32 13.79 -13.13 0.35
CA SER A 32 14.81 -13.45 1.35
C SER A 32 14.18 -14.25 2.48
N LYS A 33 14.57 -15.53 2.60
CA LYS A 33 14.19 -16.38 3.75
C LYS A 33 14.78 -15.84 5.06
N GLU A 34 15.97 -15.24 5.01
CA GLU A 34 16.68 -14.72 6.17
C GLU A 34 15.93 -13.54 6.80
N HIS A 35 15.41 -12.64 5.98
CA HIS A 35 14.73 -11.43 6.45
C HIS A 35 13.20 -11.55 6.43
N GLY A 36 12.66 -12.63 5.85
CA GLY A 36 11.22 -12.88 5.78
C GLY A 36 10.47 -11.84 4.93
N SER A 37 11.12 -11.27 3.93
CA SER A 37 10.61 -10.17 3.11
C SER A 37 11.08 -10.25 1.66
N PHE A 38 10.37 -9.57 0.78
CA PHE A 38 10.75 -9.39 -0.61
C PHE A 38 11.66 -8.17 -0.79
N TYR A 39 12.58 -8.26 -1.74
CA TYR A 39 13.55 -7.22 -2.06
C TYR A 39 13.70 -7.04 -3.55
N ALA A 40 13.84 -5.79 -3.97
CA ALA A 40 14.45 -5.38 -5.24
C ALA A 40 15.34 -4.15 -4.96
N PRO A 41 16.18 -3.69 -5.91
CA PRO A 41 17.12 -2.60 -5.66
C PRO A 41 16.51 -1.33 -5.05
N ASP A 42 15.26 -1.02 -5.43
CA ASP A 42 14.56 0.21 -5.07
C ASP A 42 13.40 0.00 -4.08
N ILE A 43 13.15 -1.24 -3.61
CA ILE A 43 12.02 -1.52 -2.69
C ILE A 43 12.28 -2.72 -1.78
N ILE A 44 11.83 -2.60 -0.53
CA ILE A 44 11.73 -3.70 0.43
C ILE A 44 10.26 -3.86 0.77
N ILE A 45 9.73 -5.09 0.68
CA ILE A 45 8.32 -5.38 0.94
C ILE A 45 8.17 -6.42 2.05
N THR A 46 7.44 -6.07 3.10
CA THR A 46 7.09 -6.95 4.22
C THR A 46 5.58 -7.20 4.22
N VAL A 47 5.17 -8.42 4.59
CA VAL A 47 3.75 -8.78 4.74
C VAL A 47 3.57 -9.43 6.10
N LEU A 48 2.64 -8.90 6.90
CA LEU A 48 2.32 -9.36 8.24
C LEU A 48 0.82 -9.65 8.34
N GLU A 49 0.47 -10.76 8.99
CA GLU A 49 -0.90 -10.99 9.45
C GLU A 49 -1.11 -10.24 10.75
N LEU A 50 -2.22 -9.52 10.85
CA LEU A 50 -2.53 -8.76 12.03
C LEU A 50 -3.41 -9.60 12.95
N SER A 51 -3.01 -9.67 14.22
CA SER A 51 -3.87 -10.27 15.24
C SER A 51 -5.06 -9.34 15.50
N ARG A 52 -6.12 -9.95 16.04
CA ARG A 52 -7.35 -9.25 16.41
C ARG A 52 -7.12 -8.05 17.36
N GLU A 53 -6.04 -8.02 18.12
CA GLU A 53 -5.75 -7.00 19.12
C GLU A 53 -4.94 -5.81 18.56
N GLY A 54 -4.46 -5.89 17.31
CA GLY A 54 -3.28 -5.12 16.86
C GLY A 54 -3.46 -3.79 16.16
N ASP A 55 -4.66 -3.29 15.85
CA ASP A 55 -4.81 -2.06 15.03
C ASP A 55 -6.14 -1.31 15.25
N SER A 56 -6.49 -0.99 16.51
CA SER A 56 -7.73 -0.25 16.82
C SER A 56 -7.79 1.11 16.12
N ILE A 57 -6.63 1.74 15.87
CA ILE A 57 -6.52 3.04 15.19
C ILE A 57 -7.10 2.98 13.78
N ILE A 58 -6.89 1.88 13.03
CA ILE A 58 -7.43 1.78 11.67
C ILE A 58 -8.95 1.61 11.72
N GLU A 59 -9.44 0.78 12.63
CA GLU A 59 -10.88 0.57 12.82
C GLU A 59 -11.59 1.85 13.25
N GLU A 60 -11.02 2.59 14.20
CA GLU A 60 -11.56 3.87 14.70
C GLU A 60 -11.59 4.97 13.63
N ASN A 61 -10.57 5.06 12.77
CA ASN A 61 -10.42 6.17 11.84
C ASN A 61 -10.95 5.89 10.43
N PHE A 62 -11.01 4.62 10.03
CA PHE A 62 -11.41 4.21 8.68
C PHE A 62 -12.64 3.30 8.66
N GLY A 63 -13.14 2.85 9.81
CA GLY A 63 -14.37 2.06 9.91
C GLY A 63 -14.22 0.62 9.43
N PHE A 64 -12.99 0.12 9.26
CA PHE A 64 -12.72 -1.27 8.94
C PHE A 64 -11.55 -1.80 9.76
N ARG A 65 -11.59 -3.10 10.06
CA ARG A 65 -10.49 -3.78 10.76
C ARG A 65 -9.55 -4.42 9.75
N PRO A 66 -8.24 -4.13 9.79
CA PRO A 66 -7.29 -4.76 8.89
C PRO A 66 -6.95 -6.19 9.34
N ASP A 67 -6.87 -7.10 8.37
CA ASP A 67 -6.44 -8.49 8.53
C ASP A 67 -4.95 -8.65 8.16
N LEU A 68 -4.46 -7.83 7.21
CA LEU A 68 -3.07 -7.80 6.75
C LEU A 68 -2.47 -6.39 6.83
N SER A 69 -1.16 -6.34 7.06
CA SER A 69 -0.32 -5.16 6.90
C SER A 69 0.80 -5.45 5.90
N VAL A 70 0.92 -4.63 4.86
CA VAL A 70 2.00 -4.71 3.87
C VAL A 70 2.85 -3.44 3.93
N GLY A 71 4.12 -3.58 4.28
CA GLY A 71 5.07 -2.47 4.30
C GLY A 71 5.82 -2.37 2.98
N PHE A 72 5.90 -1.17 2.41
CA PHE A 72 6.74 -0.84 1.26
C PHE A 72 7.75 0.22 1.70
N ARG A 73 9.02 -0.18 1.79
CA ARG A 73 10.10 0.69 2.25
C ARG A 73 11.00 1.06 1.09
N TYR A 74 11.18 2.36 0.90
CA TYR A 74 12.14 2.93 -0.04
C TYR A 74 13.53 2.94 0.59
N PRO A 75 14.52 2.22 0.02
CA PRO A 75 15.91 2.36 0.40
C PRO A 75 16.41 3.74 -0.02
N SER A 76 17.09 4.47 0.87
CA SER A 76 17.59 5.81 0.55
C SER A 76 18.56 5.81 -0.64
N ASN A 77 18.61 6.93 -1.40
CA ASN A 77 19.50 7.15 -2.54
C ASN A 77 19.27 6.19 -3.72
N ARG A 78 18.01 5.83 -3.97
CA ARG A 78 17.56 4.96 -5.07
C ARG A 78 16.67 5.72 -6.04
N ASP A 79 16.18 5.06 -7.08
CA ASP A 79 15.23 5.69 -7.99
C ASP A 79 13.83 5.74 -7.35
N TYR A 80 13.45 6.93 -6.88
CA TYR A 80 12.17 7.15 -6.23
C TYR A 80 10.97 6.95 -7.18
N GLU A 81 11.09 7.29 -8.47
CA GLU A 81 9.98 7.07 -9.40
C GLU A 81 9.76 5.57 -9.65
N THR A 82 10.85 4.82 -9.79
CA THR A 82 10.79 3.35 -9.90
C THR A 82 10.20 2.73 -8.65
N PHE A 83 10.59 3.20 -7.46
CA PHE A 83 9.96 2.79 -6.19
C PHE A 83 8.45 3.04 -6.20
N VAL A 84 7.98 4.24 -6.58
CA VAL A 84 6.54 4.56 -6.60
C VAL A 84 5.79 3.64 -7.56
N LYS A 85 6.33 3.37 -8.75
CA LYS A 85 5.73 2.43 -9.71
C LYS A 85 5.63 1.02 -9.13
N MET A 86 6.69 0.52 -8.51
CA MET A 86 6.68 -0.81 -7.87
C MET A 86 5.68 -0.87 -6.72
N MET A 87 5.65 0.15 -5.86
CA MET A 87 4.68 0.23 -4.77
C MET A 87 3.24 0.20 -5.29
N LEU A 88 2.91 0.97 -6.34
CA LEU A 88 1.55 0.93 -6.91
C LEU A 88 1.23 -0.41 -7.56
N ARG A 89 2.18 -1.02 -8.28
CA ARG A 89 2.03 -2.36 -8.87
C ARG A 89 1.74 -3.42 -7.81
N GLY A 90 2.26 -3.28 -6.60
CA GLY A 90 1.95 -4.17 -5.48
C GLY A 90 0.66 -3.80 -4.75
N ALA A 91 0.50 -2.53 -4.39
CA ALA A 91 -0.59 -2.07 -3.52
C ALA A 91 -1.95 -2.10 -4.21
N VAL A 92 -2.04 -1.72 -5.49
CA VAL A 92 -3.33 -1.64 -6.21
C VAL A 92 -3.98 -3.02 -6.35
N PRO A 93 -3.29 -4.08 -6.81
CA PRO A 93 -3.91 -5.40 -6.89
C PRO A 93 -4.32 -5.97 -5.53
N LEU A 94 -3.54 -5.71 -4.48
CA LEU A 94 -3.91 -6.10 -3.11
C LEU A 94 -5.18 -5.38 -2.64
N LEU A 95 -5.28 -4.07 -2.90
CA LEU A 95 -6.48 -3.30 -2.63
C LEU A 95 -7.67 -3.83 -3.44
N ASP A 96 -7.49 -4.09 -4.74
CA ASP A 96 -8.55 -4.55 -5.63
C ASP A 96 -9.17 -5.89 -5.19
N GLN A 97 -8.33 -6.82 -4.73
CA GLN A 97 -8.76 -8.12 -4.17
C GLN A 97 -9.22 -8.05 -2.70
N GLY A 98 -8.93 -6.96 -1.99
CA GLY A 98 -9.37 -6.74 -0.62
C GLY A 98 -10.80 -6.20 -0.53
N ARG A 99 -11.36 -6.27 0.68
CA ARG A 99 -12.66 -5.65 1.00
C ARG A 99 -12.52 -4.14 1.15
N ASP A 100 -11.66 -3.72 2.07
CA ASP A 100 -11.34 -2.33 2.35
C ASP A 100 -9.84 -2.21 2.65
N GLY A 101 -9.26 -1.05 2.42
CA GLY A 101 -7.86 -0.83 2.74
C GLY A 101 -7.41 0.62 2.61
N VAL A 102 -6.28 0.93 3.24
CA VAL A 102 -5.65 2.24 3.15
C VAL A 102 -4.13 2.08 3.07
N LEU A 103 -3.53 2.76 2.10
CA LEU A 103 -2.09 2.94 2.00
C LEU A 103 -1.73 4.27 2.66
N LEU A 104 -0.89 4.21 3.69
CA LEU A 104 -0.45 5.36 4.46
C LEU A 104 1.03 5.62 4.20
N PHE A 105 1.41 6.88 4.07
CA PHE A 105 2.80 7.31 4.12
C PHE A 105 3.16 7.67 5.57
N ASN A 106 4.25 7.08 6.06
CA ASN A 106 4.71 7.18 7.45
C ASN A 106 3.61 6.88 8.49
N GLY A 107 2.63 6.06 8.15
CA GLY A 107 1.50 5.73 9.02
C GLY A 107 0.50 6.87 9.24
N GLU A 108 0.66 8.01 8.57
CA GLU A 108 -0.14 9.21 8.83
C GLU A 108 -0.89 9.65 7.58
N ILE A 109 -0.21 9.88 6.46
CA ILE A 109 -0.82 10.53 5.30
C ILE A 109 -1.46 9.49 4.39
N ILE A 110 -2.75 9.64 4.10
CA ILE A 110 -3.43 8.75 3.14
C ILE A 110 -2.87 8.99 1.75
N VAL A 111 -2.38 7.93 1.12
CA VAL A 111 -1.88 7.92 -0.26
C VAL A 111 -2.97 7.45 -1.20
N VAL A 112 -3.56 6.29 -0.88
CA VAL A 112 -4.72 5.71 -1.58
C VAL A 112 -5.58 4.95 -0.58
N GLN A 113 -6.88 4.97 -0.80
CA GLN A 113 -7.87 4.26 0.00
C GLN A 113 -8.76 3.44 -0.92
N ARG A 114 -9.14 2.25 -0.49
CA ARG A 114 -10.25 1.52 -1.07
C ARG A 114 -11.32 1.31 -0.01
N THR A 115 -12.52 1.84 -0.24
CA THR A 115 -13.64 1.64 0.68
C THR A 115 -14.92 1.37 -0.08
N GLY A 116 -15.65 0.32 0.30
CA GLY A 116 -16.93 -0.03 -0.33
C GLY A 116 -16.82 -0.25 -1.85
N GLY A 117 -15.71 -0.85 -2.31
CA GLY A 117 -15.48 -1.10 -3.73
C GLY A 117 -14.80 0.03 -4.50
N ARG A 118 -14.63 1.22 -3.91
CA ARG A 118 -14.12 2.39 -4.63
C ARG A 118 -12.67 2.67 -4.28
N LEU A 119 -11.79 2.67 -5.29
CA LEU A 119 -10.39 3.05 -5.17
C LEU A 119 -10.26 4.58 -5.35
N VAL A 120 -9.69 5.25 -4.35
CA VAL A 120 -9.56 6.70 -4.31
C VAL A 120 -8.12 7.09 -4.01
N PHE A 121 -7.52 7.83 -4.92
CA PHE A 121 -6.19 8.41 -4.75
C PHE A 121 -6.29 9.80 -4.10
N ASN A 122 -5.44 10.06 -3.11
CA ASN A 122 -5.43 11.35 -2.43
C ASN A 122 -4.91 12.44 -3.38
N ALA A 123 -5.77 13.41 -3.70
CA ALA A 123 -5.42 14.52 -4.57
C ALA A 123 -4.34 15.45 -3.98
N ASP A 124 -4.28 15.53 -2.65
CA ASP A 124 -3.42 16.43 -1.90
C ASP A 124 -2.00 15.86 -1.71
N TYR A 125 -1.83 14.55 -1.90
CA TYR A 125 -0.54 13.89 -1.78
C TYR A 125 0.21 13.88 -3.12
N ARG A 126 1.32 14.61 -3.19
CA ARG A 126 2.12 14.81 -4.42
C ARG A 126 3.06 13.63 -4.72
N LEU A 127 2.52 12.41 -4.72
CA LEU A 127 3.27 11.22 -5.09
C LEU A 127 3.34 11.01 -6.60
N TYR A 128 2.26 11.38 -7.30
CA TYR A 128 2.07 11.14 -8.72
C TYR A 128 2.29 12.43 -9.50
N ARG A 129 2.87 12.33 -10.69
CA ARG A 129 3.10 13.50 -11.56
C ARG A 129 1.79 14.18 -11.94
N ASP A 130 0.88 13.41 -12.53
CA ASP A 130 -0.43 13.87 -13.00
C ASP A 130 -1.40 12.69 -13.17
N GLU A 131 -2.63 12.98 -13.59
CA GLU A 131 -3.67 11.97 -13.81
C GLU A 131 -3.36 11.03 -15.00
N HIS A 132 -2.66 11.51 -16.04
CA HIS A 132 -2.28 10.66 -17.18
C HIS A 132 -1.25 9.63 -16.75
N TRP A 133 -0.25 10.03 -15.95
CA TRP A 133 0.71 9.13 -15.35
C TRP A 133 0.02 8.08 -14.49
N LEU A 134 -0.97 8.47 -13.69
CA LEU A 134 -1.70 7.54 -12.83
C LEU A 134 -2.52 6.53 -13.66
N LYS A 135 -3.26 7.00 -14.69
CA LYS A 135 -4.00 6.13 -15.63
C LYS A 135 -3.09 5.13 -16.36
N ALA A 136 -1.85 5.53 -16.67
CA ALA A 136 -0.89 4.64 -17.31
C ALA A 136 -0.34 3.54 -16.39
N ASN A 137 -0.43 3.71 -15.06
CA ASN A 137 0.15 2.79 -14.08
C ASN A 137 -0.88 2.06 -13.20
N VAL A 138 -2.15 2.47 -13.25
CA VAL A 138 -3.25 1.91 -12.45
C VAL A 138 -4.34 1.40 -13.40
N PRO A 139 -4.40 0.09 -13.67
CA PRO A 139 -5.28 -0.47 -14.70
C PRO A 139 -6.73 -0.68 -14.25
N VAL A 140 -7.09 -0.25 -13.05
CA VAL A 140 -8.44 -0.37 -12.47
C VAL A 140 -9.11 0.99 -12.39
N PRO A 141 -10.46 1.06 -12.42
CA PRO A 141 -11.17 2.32 -12.22
C PRO A 141 -10.82 2.96 -10.87
N PHE A 142 -10.56 4.27 -10.88
CA PHE A 142 -10.25 5.02 -9.68
C PHE A 142 -10.82 6.44 -9.73
N GLU A 143 -11.00 7.02 -8.54
CA GLU A 143 -11.30 8.43 -8.36
C GLU A 143 -10.07 9.16 -7.80
N ARG A 144 -9.98 10.47 -8.04
CA ARG A 144 -9.03 11.35 -7.38
C ARG A 144 -9.79 12.45 -6.66
N ARG A 145 -9.63 12.52 -5.34
CA ARG A 145 -10.22 13.56 -4.49
C ARG A 145 -9.36 13.79 -3.25
N SER A 146 -9.56 14.90 -2.57
CA SER A 146 -8.92 15.17 -1.29
C SER A 146 -9.33 14.12 -0.27
N LEU A 147 -8.34 13.56 0.43
CA LEU A 147 -8.50 12.62 1.53
C LEU A 147 -7.82 13.24 2.77
N PRO A 148 -8.55 13.98 3.62
CA PRO A 148 -7.98 14.50 4.85
C PRO A 148 -7.56 13.32 5.71
N SER A 149 -6.31 13.30 6.16
CA SER A 149 -5.88 12.22 7.04
C SER A 149 -6.54 12.39 8.42
N PRO A 150 -7.36 11.43 8.86
CA PRO A 150 -7.96 11.48 10.20
C PRO A 150 -6.90 11.30 11.31
N LEU A 151 -5.69 10.84 10.95
CA LEU A 151 -4.58 10.57 11.86
C LEU A 151 -3.75 11.82 12.17
N LEU A 152 -3.85 12.84 11.33
CA LEU A 152 -3.26 14.15 11.55
C LEU A 152 -4.29 15.04 12.25
N ARG A 153 -4.58 14.77 13.54
CA ARG A 153 -5.24 15.78 14.36
C ARG A 153 -4.20 16.84 14.71
N GLY A 154 -4.47 18.08 14.30
CA GLY A 154 -3.55 19.23 14.40
C GLY A 154 -3.06 19.55 15.80
#